data_AF-A0A7J0C5I0-F1
#
_entry.id   AF-A0A7J0C5I0-F1
#
_cell.length_a   1.000
_cell.length_b   1.000
_cell.length_c   1.000
_cell.angle_alpha   90.00
_cell.angle_beta   90.00
_cell.angle_gamma   90.00
#
_symmetry.space_group_name_H-M   'P 1'
#
loop_
_entity.id
_entity.type
_entity.pdbx_description
1 polymer ?
#
loop_
_entity_poly.entity_id
_entity_poly.type
_entity_poly.pdbx_seq_one_letter_code
_entity_poly.pdbx_strand_id
1 'polypeptide(L)'
;MPSPVASLVRGAVTSPFKRPGRPGAALPTSRITLPPAPVVPGHLAAYSRICGFSESGALPLTYPHVLGFAPAMRLMTRWDFPLPVVGLVHTWIEITRHRARSHGRRWN
;
A
#
# COMPACT_ATOMS: atom_id res chain seq x y z
N MET A 1 8.96 -12.73 -5.62
CA MET A 1 7.72 -11.96 -5.30
C MET A 1 7.19 -11.37 -6.61
N PRO A 2 5.88 -11.41 -6.92
CA PRO A 2 5.38 -10.80 -8.15
C PRO A 2 5.65 -9.28 -8.16
N SER A 3 6.03 -8.76 -9.32
CA SER A 3 6.42 -7.35 -9.49
C SER A 3 5.24 -6.40 -9.21
N PRO A 4 5.47 -5.23 -8.59
CA PRO A 4 4.47 -4.16 -8.48
C PRO A 4 3.84 -3.79 -9.82
N VAL A 5 4.62 -3.83 -10.90
CA VAL A 5 4.16 -3.59 -12.27
C VAL A 5 3.14 -4.63 -12.71
N ALA A 6 3.33 -5.89 -12.36
CA ALA A 6 2.40 -6.95 -12.71
C ALA A 6 1.03 -6.77 -12.04
N SER A 7 1.01 -6.27 -10.80
CA SER A 7 -0.24 -5.89 -10.12
C SER A 7 -0.95 -4.75 -10.84
N LEU A 8 -0.21 -3.71 -11.26
CA LEU A 8 -0.78 -2.57 -11.98
C LEU A 8 -1.39 -2.99 -13.34
N VAL A 9 -0.65 -3.78 -14.12
CA VAL A 9 -1.14 -4.31 -15.41
C VAL A 9 -2.41 -5.14 -15.20
N ARG A 10 -2.44 -6.01 -14.18
CA ARG A 10 -3.65 -6.77 -13.83
C ARG A 10 -4.81 -5.86 -13.44
N GLY A 11 -4.55 -4.81 -12.67
CA GLY A 11 -5.53 -3.80 -12.32
C GLY A 11 -6.15 -3.15 -13.56
N ALA A 12 -5.33 -2.76 -14.53
CA ALA A 12 -5.78 -2.17 -15.79
C ALA A 12 -6.67 -3.13 -16.60
N VAL A 13 -6.26 -4.39 -16.72
CA VAL A 13 -7.01 -5.41 -17.50
C VAL A 13 -8.33 -5.79 -16.82
N THR A 14 -8.36 -5.88 -15.48
CA THR A 14 -9.54 -6.38 -14.76
C THR A 14 -10.57 -5.31 -14.42
N SER A 15 -10.18 -4.03 -14.34
CA SER A 15 -11.08 -2.95 -13.91
C SER A 15 -12.34 -2.79 -14.77
N PRO A 16 -12.32 -2.88 -16.11
CA PRO A 16 -13.53 -2.77 -16.93
C PRO A 16 -14.59 -3.84 -16.64
N PHE A 17 -14.19 -4.99 -16.09
CA PHE A 17 -15.09 -6.08 -15.73
C PHE A 17 -15.69 -5.94 -14.32
N LYS A 18 -15.28 -4.92 -13.55
CA LYS A 18 -15.74 -4.68 -12.18
C LYS A 18 -16.77 -3.55 -12.14
N ARG A 19 -17.90 -3.81 -11.48
CA ARG A 19 -18.98 -2.83 -11.30
C ARG A 19 -19.11 -2.44 -9.82
N PRO A 20 -18.96 -1.15 -9.47
CA PRO A 20 -19.31 -0.65 -8.13
C PRO A 20 -20.80 -0.87 -7.85
N GLY A 21 -21.17 -1.18 -6.60
CA GLY A 21 -22.57 -1.21 -6.16
C GLY A 21 -23.40 -2.45 -6.52
N ARG A 22 -22.79 -3.50 -7.08
CA ARG A 22 -23.49 -4.78 -7.30
C ARG A 22 -23.82 -5.49 -5.97
N PRO A 23 -25.01 -6.12 -5.83
CA PRO A 23 -25.29 -7.02 -4.72
C PRO A 23 -24.19 -8.09 -4.64
N GLY A 24 -23.53 -8.23 -3.49
CA GLY A 24 -22.38 -9.13 -3.33
C GLY A 24 -21.00 -8.50 -3.57
N ALA A 25 -20.89 -7.17 -3.66
CA ALA A 25 -19.61 -6.44 -3.63
C ALA A 25 -18.94 -6.45 -2.23
N ALA A 26 -18.90 -7.60 -1.57
CA ALA A 26 -18.23 -7.78 -0.30
C ALA A 26 -16.71 -7.75 -0.48
N LEU A 27 -16.00 -7.15 0.47
CA LEU A 27 -14.54 -7.16 0.47
C LEU A 27 -14.04 -8.57 0.80
N PRO A 28 -12.99 -9.04 0.12
CA PRO A 28 -12.42 -10.35 0.40
C PRO A 28 -11.85 -10.41 1.83
N THR A 29 -12.11 -11.51 2.55
CA THR A 29 -11.56 -11.76 3.89
C THR A 29 -10.09 -12.20 3.86
N SER A 30 -9.53 -12.39 2.66
CA SER A 30 -8.15 -12.81 2.47
C SER A 30 -7.16 -11.76 3.00
N ARG A 31 -6.15 -12.21 3.75
CA ARG A 31 -5.09 -11.36 4.28
C ARG A 31 -3.80 -11.52 3.47
N ILE A 32 -3.18 -10.41 3.10
CA ILE A 32 -1.81 -10.41 2.57
C ILE A 32 -0.86 -10.05 3.71
N THR A 33 0.02 -10.98 4.08
CA THR A 33 1.11 -10.73 5.01
C THR A 33 2.42 -10.63 4.25
N LEU A 34 3.30 -9.75 4.70
CA LEU A 34 4.67 -9.65 4.21
C LEU A 34 5.62 -10.06 5.34
N PRO A 35 6.71 -10.79 5.02
CA PRO A 35 7.75 -11.07 6.00
C PRO A 35 8.41 -9.76 6.44
N PRO A 36 9.03 -9.73 7.64
CA PRO A 36 9.72 -8.55 8.09
C PRO A 36 10.79 -8.10 7.11
N ALA A 37 10.64 -6.91 6.53
CA ALA A 37 11.60 -6.36 5.59
C ALA A 37 12.33 -5.16 6.22
N PRO A 38 13.66 -5.01 6.04
CA PRO A 38 14.32 -3.78 6.43
C PRO A 38 13.81 -2.61 5.57
N VAL A 39 13.70 -1.42 6.16
CA VAL A 39 13.52 -0.21 5.35
C VAL A 39 14.79 0.00 4.54
N VAL A 40 14.65 0.13 3.22
CA VAL A 40 15.78 0.48 2.36
C VAL A 40 16.12 1.95 2.63
N PRO A 41 17.31 2.26 3.20
CA PRO A 41 17.64 3.62 3.62
C PRO A 41 17.53 4.64 2.49
N GLY A 42 17.93 4.25 1.27
CA GLY A 42 17.84 5.12 0.09
C GLY A 42 16.40 5.52 -0.28
N HIS A 43 15.43 4.62 -0.16
CA HIS A 43 14.03 4.94 -0.43
C HIS A 43 13.45 5.88 0.63
N LEU A 44 13.84 5.68 1.88
CA LEU A 44 13.42 6.54 2.98
C LEU A 44 14.02 7.94 2.86
N ALA A 45 15.32 8.06 2.56
CA ALA A 45 15.96 9.35 2.34
C ALA A 45 15.33 10.09 1.14
N ALA A 46 15.06 9.38 0.03
CA ALA A 46 14.37 9.96 -1.11
C ALA A 46 12.97 10.46 -0.74
N TYR A 47 12.19 9.66 -0.01
CA TYR A 47 10.87 10.04 0.48
C TYR A 47 10.92 11.26 1.40
N SER A 48 11.80 11.25 2.40
CA SER A 48 11.95 12.35 3.35
C SER A 48 12.30 13.65 2.65
N ARG A 49 13.22 13.62 1.67
CA ARG A 49 13.56 14.79 0.87
C ARG A 49 12.41 15.31 0.02
N ILE A 50 11.67 14.43 -0.66
CA ILE A 50 10.52 14.82 -1.50
C ILE A 50 9.40 15.44 -0.65
N CYS A 51 9.15 14.88 0.53
CA CYS A 51 8.07 15.32 1.43
C CYS A 51 8.49 16.36 2.47
N GLY A 52 9.77 16.76 2.55
CA GLY A 52 10.27 17.75 3.50
C GLY A 52 10.39 17.27 4.96
N PHE A 53 10.53 15.96 5.20
CA PHE A 53 10.75 15.43 6.55
C PHE A 53 12.21 15.53 6.98
N SER A 54 12.45 15.87 8.25
CA SER A 54 13.79 15.84 8.84
C SER A 54 14.23 14.42 9.17
N GLU A 55 15.54 14.16 9.03
CA GLU A 55 16.17 12.87 9.37
C GLU A 55 16.31 12.70 10.90
N SER A 56 15.18 12.56 11.60
CA SER A 56 15.11 12.56 13.06
C SER A 56 15.28 11.18 13.72
N GLY A 57 15.81 10.18 13.00
CA GLY A 57 16.01 8.84 13.55
C GLY A 57 14.73 8.00 13.76
N ALA A 58 13.54 8.60 13.65
CA ALA A 58 12.24 7.91 13.57
C ALA A 58 11.61 7.97 12.16
N LEU A 59 10.93 6.91 11.74
CA LEU A 59 10.24 6.90 10.44
C LEU A 59 9.15 7.99 10.39
N PRO A 60 9.01 8.74 9.29
CA PRO A 60 7.90 9.66 9.09
C PRO A 60 6.56 8.95 9.28
N LEU A 61 5.58 9.66 9.87
CA LEU A 61 4.27 9.08 10.22
C LEU A 61 3.55 8.47 9.00
N THR A 62 3.72 9.07 7.83
CA THR A 62 3.08 8.70 6.57
C THR A 62 3.86 7.68 5.74
N TYR A 63 5.14 7.45 6.06
CA TYR A 63 5.96 6.45 5.36
C TYR A 63 5.40 5.02 5.38
N PRO A 64 4.71 4.55 6.45
CA PRO A 64 3.97 3.30 6.43
C PRO A 64 3.01 3.12 5.25
N HIS A 65 2.37 4.19 4.79
CA HIS A 65 1.47 4.11 3.64
C HIS A 65 2.21 3.74 2.35
N VAL A 66 3.42 4.29 2.15
CA VAL A 66 4.28 3.98 1.00
C VAL A 66 4.68 2.50 1.01
N LEU A 67 5.07 1.97 2.17
CA LEU A 67 5.43 0.56 2.32
C LEU A 67 4.21 -0.38 2.17
N GLY A 68 3.05 0.08 2.63
CA GLY A 68 1.77 -0.64 2.51
C GLY A 68 1.15 -0.58 1.11
N PHE A 69 1.63 0.28 0.21
CA PHE A 69 1.00 0.48 -1.10
C PHE A 69 1.07 -0.76 -1.99
N ALA A 70 2.26 -1.37 -2.11
CA ALA A 70 2.43 -2.57 -2.94
C ALA A 70 1.54 -3.76 -2.49
N PRO A 71 1.47 -4.15 -1.21
CA PRO A 71 0.56 -5.20 -0.77
C PRO A 71 -0.92 -4.79 -0.92
N ALA A 72 -1.28 -3.52 -0.69
CA ALA A 72 -2.64 -3.03 -0.92
C ALA A 72 -3.04 -3.18 -2.40
N MET A 73 -2.20 -2.73 -3.33
CA MET A 73 -2.43 -2.90 -4.76
C MET A 73 -2.56 -4.36 -5.16
N ARG A 74 -1.76 -5.25 -4.57
CA ARG A 74 -1.89 -6.70 -4.82
C ARG A 74 -3.25 -7.24 -4.41
N LEU A 75 -3.82 -6.77 -3.30
CA LEU A 75 -5.16 -7.13 -2.85
C LEU A 75 -6.23 -6.55 -3.80
N MET A 76 -6.13 -5.25 -4.11
CA MET A 76 -7.13 -4.52 -4.90
C MET A 76 -7.22 -5.03 -6.35
N THR A 77 -6.13 -5.57 -6.88
CA THR A 77 -6.03 -6.09 -8.25
C THR A 77 -6.34 -7.59 -8.36
N ARG A 78 -6.74 -8.24 -7.25
CA ARG A 78 -7.26 -9.61 -7.31
C ARG A 78 -8.61 -9.65 -8.03
N TRP A 79 -8.95 -10.82 -8.55
CA TRP A 79 -10.21 -11.06 -9.23
C TRP A 79 -11.42 -10.96 -8.28
N ASP A 80 -11.24 -11.32 -7.01
CA ASP A 80 -12.26 -11.30 -5.94
C ASP A 80 -12.43 -9.93 -5.29
N PHE A 81 -11.58 -8.94 -5.61
CA PHE A 81 -11.76 -7.58 -5.12
C PHE A 81 -12.89 -6.87 -5.87
N PRO A 82 -13.89 -6.28 -5.18
CA PRO A 82 -15.14 -5.90 -5.83
C PRO A 82 -15.09 -4.62 -6.66
N LEU A 83 -14.14 -3.72 -6.38
CA LEU A 83 -14.06 -2.39 -7.00
C LEU A 83 -13.05 -2.36 -8.16
N PRO A 84 -13.33 -1.61 -9.25
CA PRO A 84 -12.34 -1.33 -10.29
C PRO A 84 -11.19 -0.54 -9.67
N VAL A 85 -9.94 -0.85 -9.98
CA VAL A 85 -8.79 -0.08 -9.43
C VAL A 85 -8.56 1.19 -10.22
N VAL A 86 -8.74 1.10 -11.54
CA VAL A 86 -8.71 2.27 -12.43
C VAL A 86 -9.91 3.14 -12.14
N GLY A 87 -9.67 4.44 -11.92
CA GLY A 87 -10.72 5.42 -11.60
C GLY A 87 -11.07 5.50 -10.12
N LEU A 88 -10.45 4.71 -9.23
CA LEU A 88 -10.62 4.91 -7.79
C LEU A 88 -10.02 6.23 -7.34
N VAL A 89 -10.78 6.92 -6.50
CA VAL A 89 -10.36 8.16 -5.86
C VAL A 89 -10.08 7.85 -4.39
N HIS A 90 -8.86 8.17 -3.96
CA HIS A 90 -8.51 8.16 -2.56
C HIS A 90 -9.04 9.44 -1.90
N THR A 91 -10.03 9.33 -1.02
CA THR A 91 -10.70 10.49 -0.41
C THR A 91 -10.11 10.88 0.93
N TRP A 92 -9.70 9.90 1.75
CA TRP A 92 -9.09 10.14 3.05
C TRP A 92 -8.22 8.96 3.50
N ILE A 93 -7.32 9.24 4.44
CA ILE A 93 -6.50 8.27 5.15
C ILE A 93 -6.37 8.69 6.61
N GLU A 94 -6.52 7.72 7.51
CA GLU A 94 -6.18 7.87 8.92
C GLU A 94 -5.00 6.96 9.25
N ILE A 95 -4.01 7.52 9.95
CA ILE A 95 -2.81 6.80 10.35
C ILE A 95 -2.58 7.01 11.84
N THR A 96 -2.73 5.94 12.60
CA THR A 96 -2.51 5.94 14.05
C THR A 96 -1.19 5.25 14.39
N ARG A 97 -0.31 5.97 15.09
CA ARG A 97 0.97 5.42 15.56
C ARG A 97 0.83 4.93 17.00
N HIS A 98 0.83 3.61 17.17
CA HIS A 98 0.83 3.01 18.51
C HIS A 98 2.21 2.96 19.18
N ARG A 99 3.31 2.97 18.40
CA ARG A 99 4.69 2.97 18.92
C ARG A 99 5.64 3.69 17.95
N ALA A 100 6.60 4.45 18.49
CA ALA A 100 7.68 5.02 17.71
C ALA A 100 8.60 3.92 17.14
N ARG A 101 8.87 3.97 15.82
CA ARG A 101 9.78 3.03 15.14
C ARG A 101 10.98 3.78 14.58
N SER A 102 12.17 3.32 14.94
CA SER A 102 13.44 3.85 14.44
C SER A 102 13.77 3.27 13.06
N HIS A 103 14.61 3.98 12.30
CA HIS A 103 14.98 3.66 10.92
C HIS A 103 15.61 2.25 10.76
N GLY A 104 16.28 1.74 11.80
CA GLY A 104 17.04 0.49 11.75
C GLY A 104 16.27 -0.79 12.14
N ARG A 105 14.99 -0.71 12.51
CA ARG A 105 14.20 -1.90 12.88
C ARG A 105 13.52 -2.53 11.67
N ARG A 106 13.60 -3.87 11.55
CA ARG A 106 12.86 -4.66 10.55
C ARG A 106 11.35 -4.41 10.68
N TRP A 107 10.66 -4.26 9.56
CA TRP A 107 9.21 -4.03 9.51
C TRP A 107 8.39 -5.30 9.69
N ASN A 108 8.00 -5.66 10.93
CA ASN A 108 6.72 -6.35 11.19
C ASN A 108 6.12 -5.91 12.53
#